data_AF-A0A7V2NFM4-F1
#
_entry.id   AF-A0A7V2NFM4-F1
#
_cell.length_a   1.000
_cell.length_b   1.000
_cell.length_c   1.000
_cell.angle_alpha   90.00
_cell.angle_beta   90.00
_cell.angle_gamma   90.00
#
_symmetry.space_group_name_H-M   'P 1'
#
loop_
_entity.id
_entity.type
_entity.pdbx_description
1 polymer ?
#
loop_
_entity_poly.entity_id
_entity_poly.type
_entity_poly.pdbx_seq_one_letter_code
_entity_poly.pdbx_strand_id
1 'polypeptide(L)'
;MLDRIINDKDLKQTASFLEKNEAVFNELRQALRITLKDGKQGLNDAGENCAMKSISDKVDEFIKKYKLSENEYHQKMIEQIQKYYEKLFADPIKVMIAGKEVLIQPQRTNNIMEQFFRYLKRLLRKKSGNISVKRSLSAMLPGTVLVKNLDNEEYLELLLDGTSSLEERFSQIDSRLFLREFSEMRSHNRKIPADAKKLIKEERALDKIGELFLASAI
;
A
#
# COMPACT_ATOMS: atom_id res chain seq x y z
N MET A 1 -5.40 16.72 -40.26
CA MET A 1 -4.69 15.69 -39.45
C MET A 1 -5.60 15.11 -38.37
N LEU A 2 -6.33 15.95 -37.61
CA LEU A 2 -7.30 15.50 -36.59
C LEU A 2 -8.49 14.71 -37.14
N ASP A 3 -9.08 15.12 -38.28
CA ASP A 3 -10.23 14.39 -38.88
C ASP A 3 -9.93 12.94 -39.24
N ARG A 4 -8.69 12.65 -39.62
CA ARG A 4 -8.27 11.29 -39.97
C ARG A 4 -8.16 10.40 -38.73
N ILE A 5 -7.76 10.97 -37.60
CA ILE A 5 -7.69 10.30 -36.29
C ILE A 5 -9.10 10.13 -35.70
N ILE A 6 -9.93 11.18 -35.77
CA ILE A 6 -11.30 11.15 -35.26
C ILE A 6 -12.15 10.14 -36.01
N ASN A 7 -11.94 9.97 -37.32
CA ASN A 7 -12.70 9.03 -38.16
C ASN A 7 -12.05 7.66 -38.32
N ASP A 8 -10.95 7.41 -37.62
CA ASP A 8 -10.32 6.09 -37.61
C ASP A 8 -11.27 5.05 -36.98
N LYS A 9 -11.56 4.00 -37.74
CA LYS A 9 -12.54 2.98 -37.36
C LYS A 9 -12.07 2.16 -36.17
N ASP A 10 -10.78 1.85 -36.12
CA ASP A 10 -10.19 1.02 -35.06
C ASP A 10 -10.15 1.80 -33.74
N LEU A 11 -9.84 3.10 -33.79
CA LEU A 11 -9.92 3.98 -32.63
C LEU A 11 -11.36 4.12 -32.11
N LYS A 12 -12.34 4.33 -33.00
CA LYS A 12 -13.77 4.40 -32.60
C LYS A 12 -14.24 3.10 -31.96
N GLN A 13 -13.88 1.96 -32.55
CA GLN A 13 -14.25 0.64 -32.02
C GLN A 13 -13.61 0.39 -30.65
N THR A 14 -12.33 0.74 -30.50
CA THR A 14 -11.60 0.62 -29.23
C THR A 14 -12.18 1.54 -28.17
N ALA A 15 -12.48 2.80 -28.51
CA ALA A 15 -13.09 3.75 -27.59
C ALA A 15 -14.45 3.25 -27.09
N SER A 16 -15.33 2.81 -28.00
CA SER A 16 -16.63 2.25 -27.63
C SER A 16 -16.51 0.98 -26.77
N PHE A 17 -15.52 0.12 -27.04
CA PHE A 17 -15.22 -1.04 -26.19
C PHE A 17 -14.79 -0.61 -24.78
N LEU A 18 -13.90 0.38 -24.67
CA LEU A 18 -13.45 0.91 -23.37
C LEU A 18 -14.59 1.57 -22.60
N GLU A 19 -15.43 2.36 -23.24
CA GLU A 19 -16.60 3.00 -22.61
C GLU A 19 -17.57 1.97 -22.02
N LYS A 20 -17.85 0.89 -22.75
CA LYS A 20 -18.70 -0.22 -22.26
C LYS A 20 -18.09 -0.89 -21.03
N ASN A 21 -16.79 -1.16 -21.05
CA ASN A 21 -16.10 -1.77 -19.92
C ASN A 21 -15.96 -0.82 -18.74
N GLU A 22 -15.83 0.49 -18.99
CA GLU A 22 -15.79 1.51 -17.94
C GLU A 22 -17.07 1.50 -17.11
N ALA A 23 -18.24 1.32 -17.74
CA ALA A 23 -19.52 1.22 -17.04
C ALA A 23 -19.54 0.04 -16.07
N VAL A 24 -19.16 -1.15 -16.54
CA VAL A 24 -19.09 -2.37 -15.71
C VAL A 24 -18.08 -2.21 -14.57
N PHE A 25 -16.92 -1.63 -14.87
CA PHE A 25 -15.88 -1.40 -13.88
C PHE A 25 -16.30 -0.39 -12.81
N ASN A 26 -17.01 0.67 -13.20
CA ASN A 26 -17.55 1.66 -12.26
C ASN A 26 -18.66 1.05 -11.37
N GLU A 27 -19.47 0.13 -11.89
CA GLU A 27 -20.44 -0.61 -11.08
C GLU A 27 -19.74 -1.49 -10.04
N LEU A 28 -18.67 -2.21 -10.43
CA LEU A 28 -17.86 -2.98 -9.48
C LEU A 28 -17.22 -2.09 -8.41
N ARG A 29 -16.68 -0.92 -8.79
CA ARG A 29 -16.13 0.07 -7.86
C ARG A 29 -17.15 0.56 -6.85
N GLN A 30 -18.39 0.77 -7.29
CA GLN A 30 -19.50 1.14 -6.40
C GLN A 30 -19.87 0.00 -5.45
N ALA A 31 -19.94 -1.24 -5.94
CA ALA A 31 -20.19 -2.41 -5.10
C ALA A 31 -19.09 -2.59 -4.06
N LEU A 32 -17.83 -2.48 -4.47
CA LEU A 32 -16.66 -2.55 -3.60
C LEU A 32 -16.48 -1.31 -2.71
N ARG A 33 -17.15 -0.18 -2.97
CA ARG A 33 -16.92 1.09 -2.26
C ARG A 33 -15.44 1.48 -2.22
N ILE A 34 -14.75 1.31 -3.34
CA ILE A 34 -13.33 1.65 -3.54
C ILE A 34 -13.21 2.33 -4.89
N THR A 35 -12.51 3.46 -4.97
CA THR A 35 -12.28 4.22 -6.20
C THR A 35 -13.57 4.62 -6.90
N LEU A 36 -14.49 5.23 -6.16
CA LEU A 36 -15.71 5.77 -6.75
C LEU A 36 -15.37 6.73 -7.90
N LYS A 37 -16.27 6.83 -8.88
CA LYS A 37 -16.04 7.55 -10.14
C LYS A 37 -15.58 9.00 -9.93
N ASP A 38 -16.08 9.66 -8.89
CA ASP A 38 -15.75 11.04 -8.54
C ASP A 38 -14.48 11.16 -7.67
N GLY A 39 -13.97 10.03 -7.18
CA GLY A 39 -12.80 9.94 -6.34
C GLY A 39 -11.50 10.12 -7.12
N LYS A 40 -10.69 11.11 -6.71
CA LYS A 40 -9.36 11.36 -7.29
C LYS A 40 -8.26 10.46 -6.74
N GLN A 41 -8.57 9.62 -5.76
CA GLN A 41 -7.58 8.80 -5.05
C GLN A 41 -7.09 7.62 -5.87
N GLY A 42 -7.90 7.08 -6.80
CA GLY A 42 -7.52 5.96 -7.64
C GLY A 42 -6.91 4.82 -6.81
N LEU A 43 -5.76 4.27 -7.22
CA LEU A 43 -5.10 3.20 -6.46
C LEU A 43 -4.74 3.57 -5.00
N ASN A 44 -4.81 4.84 -4.60
CA ASN A 44 -4.58 5.28 -3.24
C ASN A 44 -5.84 5.28 -2.35
N ASP A 45 -7.00 4.92 -2.90
CA ASP A 45 -8.27 4.90 -2.17
C ASP A 45 -8.30 3.75 -1.15
N ALA A 46 -8.44 4.10 0.14
CA ALA A 46 -8.62 3.15 1.23
C ALA A 46 -10.05 2.55 1.28
N GLY A 47 -10.96 3.11 0.49
CA GLY A 47 -12.37 2.80 0.48
C GLY A 47 -13.12 3.42 1.65
N GLU A 48 -14.45 3.30 1.62
CA GLU A 48 -15.32 3.92 2.63
C GLU A 48 -15.42 3.07 3.91
N ASN A 49 -15.54 3.77 5.06
CA ASN A 49 -15.85 3.16 6.35
C ASN A 49 -17.34 2.75 6.38
N CYS A 50 -17.62 1.52 5.94
CA CYS A 50 -18.96 0.94 5.98
C CYS A 50 -18.91 -0.53 6.42
N ALA A 51 -20.05 -1.06 6.87
CA ALA A 51 -20.14 -2.43 7.37
C ALA A 51 -19.78 -3.43 6.26
N MET A 52 -18.80 -4.30 6.52
CA MET A 52 -18.24 -5.21 5.51
C MET A 52 -19.30 -6.10 4.86
N LYS A 53 -20.26 -6.56 5.66
CA LYS A 53 -21.41 -7.35 5.19
C LYS A 53 -22.25 -6.63 4.13
N SER A 54 -22.45 -5.32 4.28
CA SER A 54 -23.18 -4.54 3.27
C SER A 54 -22.42 -4.44 1.95
N ILE A 55 -21.09 -4.47 1.99
CA ILE A 55 -20.24 -4.45 0.80
C ILE A 55 -20.26 -5.84 0.14
N SER A 56 -20.13 -6.92 0.91
CA SER A 56 -20.17 -8.29 0.39
C SER A 56 -21.51 -8.57 -0.31
N ASP A 57 -22.63 -8.16 0.29
CA ASP A 57 -23.96 -8.35 -0.30
C ASP A 57 -24.08 -7.68 -1.68
N LYS A 58 -23.56 -6.45 -1.81
CA LYS A 58 -23.55 -5.73 -3.09
C LYS A 58 -22.62 -6.37 -4.13
N VAL A 59 -21.50 -6.93 -3.69
CA VAL A 59 -20.58 -7.65 -4.57
C VAL A 59 -21.19 -8.97 -5.02
N ASP A 60 -21.97 -9.64 -4.18
CA ASP A 60 -22.72 -10.83 -4.57
C ASP A 60 -23.80 -10.52 -5.60
N GLU A 61 -24.52 -9.40 -5.47
CA GLU A 61 -25.46 -8.91 -6.48
C GLU A 61 -24.75 -8.66 -7.83
N PHE A 62 -23.59 -8.00 -7.80
CA PHE A 62 -22.76 -7.77 -8.97
C PHE A 62 -22.33 -9.09 -9.63
N ILE A 63 -21.82 -10.05 -8.84
CA ILE A 63 -21.41 -11.37 -9.35
C ILE A 63 -22.61 -12.06 -10.01
N LYS A 64 -23.78 -12.08 -9.35
CA LYS A 64 -24.99 -12.71 -9.90
C LYS A 64 -25.40 -12.08 -11.23
N LYS A 65 -25.34 -10.75 -11.35
CA LYS A 65 -25.68 -10.02 -12.57
C LYS A 65 -24.80 -10.42 -13.76
N TYR A 66 -23.50 -10.60 -13.54
CA TYR A 66 -22.55 -10.88 -14.61
C TYR A 66 -22.18 -12.37 -14.77
N LYS A 67 -22.68 -13.25 -13.91
CA LYS A 67 -22.37 -14.70 -13.93
C LYS A 67 -22.77 -15.40 -15.24
N LEU A 68 -23.87 -14.96 -15.85
CA LEU A 68 -24.39 -15.50 -17.12
C LEU A 68 -23.92 -14.71 -18.35
N SER A 69 -22.99 -13.77 -18.18
CA SER A 69 -22.45 -13.01 -19.30
C SER A 69 -21.63 -13.91 -20.23
N GLU A 70 -21.89 -13.81 -21.54
CA GLU A 70 -21.12 -14.48 -22.60
C GLU A 70 -19.72 -13.87 -22.80
N ASN A 71 -19.48 -12.69 -22.24
CA ASN A 71 -18.17 -12.04 -22.31
C ASN A 71 -17.13 -12.71 -21.39
N GLU A 72 -16.07 -13.26 -22.00
CA GLU A 72 -14.93 -13.89 -21.33
C GLU A 72 -14.27 -12.98 -20.28
N TYR A 73 -14.19 -11.67 -20.53
CA TYR A 73 -13.58 -10.71 -19.60
C TYR A 73 -14.38 -10.60 -18.29
N HIS A 74 -15.71 -10.68 -18.36
CA HIS A 74 -16.55 -10.66 -17.16
C HIS A 74 -16.35 -11.93 -16.34
N GLN A 75 -16.23 -13.09 -16.99
CA GLN A 75 -15.97 -14.37 -16.32
C GLN A 75 -14.63 -14.34 -15.57
N LYS A 76 -13.54 -13.93 -16.25
CA LYS A 76 -12.22 -13.79 -15.62
C LYS A 76 -12.20 -12.82 -14.44
N MET A 77 -12.94 -11.71 -14.55
CA MET A 77 -13.08 -10.76 -13.45
C MET A 77 -13.80 -11.38 -12.25
N ILE A 78 -14.89 -12.10 -12.47
CA ILE A 78 -15.63 -12.80 -11.41
C ILE A 78 -14.78 -13.88 -10.75
N GLU A 79 -14.07 -14.70 -11.54
CA GLU A 79 -13.15 -15.72 -11.03
C GLU A 79 -12.12 -15.11 -10.08
N GLN A 80 -11.57 -13.95 -10.46
CA GLN A 80 -10.61 -13.24 -9.62
C GLN A 80 -11.24 -12.73 -8.32
N ILE A 81 -12.46 -12.20 -8.37
CA ILE A 81 -13.19 -11.76 -7.16
C ILE A 81 -13.43 -12.95 -6.24
N GLN A 82 -13.91 -14.07 -6.78
CA GLN A 82 -14.17 -15.29 -6.02
C GLN A 82 -12.90 -15.85 -5.38
N LYS A 83 -11.78 -15.87 -6.10
CA LYS A 83 -10.49 -16.32 -5.60
C LYS A 83 -10.02 -15.58 -4.34
N TYR A 84 -10.34 -14.29 -4.23
CA TYR A 84 -9.92 -13.44 -3.10
C TYR A 84 -11.07 -13.03 -2.20
N TYR A 85 -12.27 -13.60 -2.38
CA TYR A 85 -13.48 -13.15 -1.71
C TYR A 85 -13.35 -13.09 -0.19
N GLU A 86 -12.86 -14.17 0.42
CA GLU A 86 -12.62 -14.25 1.87
C GLU A 86 -11.62 -13.19 2.37
N LYS A 87 -10.66 -12.79 1.53
CA LYS A 87 -9.66 -11.76 1.87
C LYS A 87 -10.19 -10.34 1.67
N LEU A 88 -11.15 -10.14 0.76
CA LEU A 88 -11.76 -8.84 0.49
C LEU A 88 -12.69 -8.41 1.62
N PHE A 89 -13.33 -9.37 2.30
CA PHE A 89 -14.36 -9.13 3.32
C PHE A 89 -14.01 -9.77 4.67
N ALA A 90 -12.73 -9.87 4.99
CA ALA A 90 -12.28 -10.44 6.26
C ALA A 90 -12.86 -9.70 7.47
N ASP A 91 -13.28 -10.45 8.49
CA ASP A 91 -13.78 -9.91 9.73
C ASP A 91 -12.73 -9.07 10.48
N PRO A 92 -13.14 -8.08 11.29
CA PRO A 92 -12.22 -7.36 12.15
C PRO A 92 -11.45 -8.29 13.09
N ILE A 93 -10.15 -8.06 13.20
CA ILE A 93 -9.27 -8.79 14.11
C ILE A 93 -9.37 -8.16 15.50
N LYS A 94 -9.72 -8.97 16.50
CA LYS A 94 -9.68 -8.60 17.91
C LYS A 94 -8.23 -8.56 18.39
N VAL A 95 -7.76 -7.41 18.85
CA VAL A 95 -6.45 -7.25 19.46
C VAL A 95 -6.56 -6.59 20.83
N MET A 96 -5.68 -6.95 21.75
CA MET A 96 -5.57 -6.32 23.06
C MET A 96 -4.43 -5.29 23.03
N ILE A 97 -4.76 -4.02 23.19
CA ILE A 97 -3.77 -2.93 23.26
C ILE A 97 -3.91 -2.26 24.62
N ALA A 98 -2.86 -2.29 25.43
CA ALA A 98 -2.83 -1.70 26.78
C ALA A 98 -4.04 -2.10 27.66
N GLY A 99 -4.45 -3.37 27.59
CA GLY A 99 -5.59 -3.90 28.36
C GLY A 99 -6.98 -3.58 27.80
N LYS A 100 -7.09 -2.86 26.68
CA LYS A 100 -8.35 -2.59 25.98
C LYS A 100 -8.51 -3.50 24.76
N GLU A 101 -9.69 -4.06 24.57
CA GLU A 101 -10.05 -4.79 23.35
C GLU A 101 -10.31 -3.77 22.22
N VAL A 102 -9.54 -3.87 21.16
CA VAL A 102 -9.65 -3.03 19.96
C VAL A 102 -9.91 -3.94 18.75
N LEU A 103 -10.88 -3.56 17.92
CA LEU A 103 -11.15 -4.25 16.65
C LEU A 103 -10.39 -3.56 15.53
N ILE A 104 -9.40 -4.24 14.96
CA ILE A 104 -8.66 -3.76 13.79
C ILE A 104 -9.26 -4.39 12.54
N GLN A 105 -9.82 -3.57 11.66
CA GLN A 105 -10.24 -4.00 10.35
C GLN A 105 -9.02 -4.11 9.42
N PRO A 106 -8.69 -5.29 8.86
CA PRO A 106 -7.66 -5.39 7.85
C PRO A 106 -8.01 -4.53 6.64
N GLN A 107 -6.99 -3.87 6.07
CA GLN A 107 -7.14 -3.11 4.84
C GLN A 107 -7.53 -4.05 3.68
N ARG A 108 -8.62 -3.72 2.99
CA ARG A 108 -9.14 -4.52 1.86
C ARG A 108 -8.21 -4.52 0.65
N THR A 109 -7.38 -3.49 0.54
CA THR A 109 -6.26 -3.45 -0.42
C THR A 109 -4.95 -3.32 0.34
N ASN A 110 -4.07 -4.31 0.21
CA ASN A 110 -2.72 -4.21 0.77
C ASN A 110 -1.83 -3.38 -0.18
N ASN A 111 -2.17 -2.11 -0.39
CA ASN A 111 -1.44 -1.23 -1.30
C ASN A 111 -0.51 -0.24 -0.58
N ILE A 112 -0.43 -0.25 0.76
CA ILE A 112 0.37 0.73 1.51
C ILE A 112 1.85 0.68 1.08
N MET A 113 2.43 -0.52 1.04
CA MET A 113 3.83 -0.70 0.64
C MET A 113 4.06 -0.30 -0.82
N GLU A 114 3.16 -0.69 -1.73
CA GLU A 114 3.31 -0.36 -3.15
C GLU A 114 3.04 1.14 -3.41
N GLN A 115 2.13 1.79 -2.67
CA GLN A 115 1.95 3.24 -2.69
C GLN A 115 3.23 3.96 -2.24
N PHE A 116 3.83 3.50 -1.13
CA PHE A 116 5.10 4.03 -0.64
C PHE A 116 6.22 3.85 -1.67
N PHE A 117 6.39 2.65 -2.22
CA PHE A 117 7.39 2.39 -3.26
C PHE A 117 7.12 3.20 -4.53
N ARG A 118 5.86 3.39 -4.93
CA ARG A 118 5.49 4.22 -6.10
C ARG A 118 5.84 5.69 -5.87
N TYR A 119 5.53 6.23 -4.69
CA TYR A 119 5.94 7.57 -4.28
C TYR A 119 7.47 7.71 -4.35
N LEU A 120 8.20 6.79 -3.72
CA LEU A 120 9.66 6.84 -3.64
C LEU A 120 10.30 6.73 -5.02
N LYS A 121 9.83 5.80 -5.87
CA LYS A 121 10.25 5.70 -7.28
C LYS A 121 10.04 7.03 -8.01
N ARG A 122 8.86 7.65 -7.91
CA ARG A 122 8.57 8.94 -8.57
C ARG A 122 9.50 10.05 -8.08
N LEU A 123 9.71 10.16 -6.77
CA LEU A 123 10.60 11.16 -6.17
C LEU A 123 12.04 11.01 -6.70
N LEU A 124 12.59 9.81 -6.69
CA LEU A 124 13.96 9.54 -7.16
C LEU A 124 14.12 9.81 -8.66
N ARG A 125 13.12 9.48 -9.48
CA ARG A 125 13.13 9.81 -10.91
C ARG A 125 13.08 11.31 -11.14
N LYS A 126 12.22 12.04 -10.41
CA LYS A 126 12.13 13.50 -10.52
C LYS A 126 13.45 14.19 -10.12
N LYS A 127 14.11 13.68 -9.07
CA LYS A 127 15.39 14.22 -8.58
C LYS A 127 16.56 13.94 -9.52
N SER A 128 16.64 12.73 -10.10
CA SER A 128 17.81 12.29 -10.85
C SER A 128 17.66 12.33 -12.37
N GLY A 129 16.43 12.42 -12.90
CA GLY A 129 16.13 12.28 -14.33
C GLY A 129 16.22 10.84 -14.85
N ASN A 130 16.72 9.89 -14.06
CA ASN A 130 16.91 8.50 -14.50
C ASN A 130 15.61 7.70 -14.40
N ILE A 131 15.33 6.86 -15.41
CA ILE A 131 14.19 5.93 -15.39
C ILE A 131 14.40 4.82 -14.34
N SER A 132 15.64 4.31 -14.26
CA SER A 132 16.04 3.27 -13.30
C SER A 132 16.46 3.89 -11.97
N VAL A 133 15.80 3.48 -10.89
CA VAL A 133 16.06 3.96 -9.53
C VAL A 133 16.71 2.90 -8.63
N LYS A 134 17.04 1.72 -9.18
CA LYS A 134 17.59 0.58 -8.43
C LYS A 134 18.85 0.96 -7.66
N ARG A 135 19.80 1.63 -8.33
CA ARG A 135 21.08 2.04 -7.72
C ARG A 135 20.87 3.01 -6.56
N SER A 136 20.00 4.00 -6.75
CA SER A 136 19.65 4.98 -5.72
C SER A 136 18.99 4.31 -4.52
N LEU A 137 18.00 3.46 -4.76
CA LEU A 137 17.33 2.67 -3.72
C LEU A 137 18.30 1.78 -2.93
N SER A 138 19.21 1.08 -3.61
CA SER A 138 20.20 0.21 -2.96
C SER A 138 21.27 0.99 -2.19
N ALA A 139 21.47 2.28 -2.48
CA ALA A 139 22.43 3.13 -1.80
C ALA A 139 21.80 3.95 -0.66
N MET A 140 20.46 3.99 -0.54
CA MET A 140 19.78 4.67 0.57
C MET A 140 20.10 3.96 1.88
N LEU A 141 20.28 4.75 2.95
CA LEU A 141 20.40 4.20 4.28
C LEU A 141 19.08 3.52 4.66
N PRO A 142 19.12 2.35 5.33
CA PRO A 142 17.90 1.64 5.73
C PRO A 142 16.91 2.53 6.50
N GLY A 143 17.40 3.45 7.33
CA GLY A 143 16.56 4.40 8.09
C GLY A 143 15.94 5.53 7.27
N THR A 144 16.38 5.79 6.04
CA THR A 144 15.86 6.92 5.23
C THR A 144 14.37 6.78 4.92
N VAL A 145 13.85 5.55 4.86
CA VAL A 145 12.41 5.33 4.65
C VAL A 145 11.56 5.77 5.83
N LEU A 146 12.11 5.74 7.06
CA LEU A 146 11.41 6.16 8.28
C LEU A 146 11.14 7.66 8.32
N VAL A 147 11.94 8.46 7.60
CA VAL A 147 11.71 9.90 7.47
C VAL A 147 10.33 10.18 6.87
N LYS A 148 9.78 9.28 6.05
CA LYS A 148 8.42 9.45 5.51
C LYS A 148 7.34 9.37 6.60
N ASN A 149 7.62 8.70 7.72
CA ASN A 149 6.69 8.62 8.83
C ASN A 149 6.49 9.99 9.51
N LEU A 150 7.35 10.98 9.26
CA LEU A 150 7.14 12.36 9.73
C LEU A 150 5.86 13.00 9.17
N ASP A 151 5.30 12.47 8.07
CA ASP A 151 3.99 12.90 7.56
C ASP A 151 2.81 12.33 8.37
N ASN A 152 3.06 11.36 9.26
CA ASN A 152 2.05 10.84 10.19
C ASN A 152 2.10 11.66 11.48
N GLU A 153 0.99 12.32 11.80
CA GLU A 153 0.86 13.23 12.95
C GLU A 153 1.09 12.50 14.28
N GLU A 154 0.54 11.29 14.46
CA GLU A 154 0.74 10.49 15.67
C GLU A 154 2.22 10.09 15.83
N TYR A 155 2.88 9.71 14.73
CA TYR A 155 4.31 9.39 14.76
C TYR A 155 5.15 10.63 15.12
N LEU A 156 4.79 11.78 14.56
CA LEU A 156 5.47 13.04 14.87
C LEU A 156 5.26 13.44 16.33
N GLU A 157 4.05 13.32 16.87
CA GLU A 157 3.74 13.59 18.27
C GLU A 157 4.56 12.70 19.21
N LEU A 158 4.61 11.39 18.94
CA LEU A 158 5.44 10.44 19.67
C LEU A 158 6.94 10.79 19.60
N LEU A 159 7.41 11.24 18.44
CA LEU A 159 8.80 11.63 18.24
C LEU A 159 9.16 12.92 18.99
N LEU A 160 8.24 13.87 19.01
CA LEU A 160 8.38 15.17 19.68
C LEU A 160 8.37 15.05 21.19
N ASP A 161 7.64 14.07 21.76
CA ASP A 161 7.71 13.73 23.19
C ASP A 161 7.56 14.97 24.10
N GLY A 162 6.56 15.81 23.78
CA GLY A 162 6.25 17.04 24.51
C GLY A 162 7.01 18.30 24.06
N THR A 163 7.97 18.20 23.13
CA THR A 163 8.60 19.37 22.49
C THR A 163 7.70 20.01 21.42
N SER A 164 7.92 21.29 21.16
CA SER A 164 7.11 22.07 20.21
C SER A 164 7.51 21.86 18.75
N SER A 165 8.75 21.42 18.48
CA SER A 165 9.26 21.23 17.12
C SER A 165 10.39 20.22 17.03
N LEU A 166 10.67 19.74 15.80
CA LEU A 166 11.78 18.81 15.56
C LEU A 166 13.13 19.45 15.87
N GLU A 167 13.29 20.75 15.62
CA GLU A 167 14.49 21.51 15.95
C GLU A 167 14.74 21.51 17.47
N GLU A 168 13.71 21.75 18.26
CA GLU A 168 13.79 21.68 19.71
C GLU A 168 14.17 20.26 20.16
N ARG A 169 13.49 19.23 19.62
CA ARG A 169 13.82 17.84 19.93
C ARG A 169 15.26 17.47 19.57
N PHE A 170 15.74 17.89 18.40
CA PHE A 170 17.11 17.63 17.97
C PHE A 170 18.14 18.40 18.81
N SER A 171 17.80 19.56 19.34
CA SER A 171 18.71 20.31 20.23
C SER A 171 19.01 19.59 21.55
N GLN A 172 18.10 18.71 21.98
CA GLN A 172 18.25 17.93 23.22
C GLN A 172 19.13 16.69 23.04
N ILE A 173 19.45 16.32 21.79
CA ILE A 173 20.30 15.15 21.50
C ILE A 173 21.77 15.52 21.77
N ASP A 174 22.46 14.72 22.59
CA ASP A 174 23.89 14.89 22.79
C ASP A 174 24.66 14.67 21.49
N SER A 175 25.31 15.73 21.00
CA SER A 175 26.16 15.73 19.82
C SER A 175 27.24 14.64 19.82
N ARG A 176 27.82 14.29 20.98
CA ARG A 176 28.86 13.27 21.10
C ARG A 176 28.28 11.87 20.94
N LEU A 177 27.15 11.61 21.58
CA LEU A 177 26.39 10.37 21.41
C LEU A 177 25.97 10.20 19.96
N PHE A 178 25.40 11.24 19.34
CA PHE A 178 25.02 11.22 17.94
C PHE A 178 26.19 10.88 17.02
N LEU A 179 27.33 11.56 17.16
CA LEU A 179 28.50 11.32 16.31
C LEU A 179 29.03 9.89 16.46
N ARG A 180 29.02 9.35 17.68
CA ARG A 180 29.39 7.96 17.96
C ARG A 180 28.44 6.99 17.25
N GLU A 181 27.14 7.06 17.54
CA GLU A 181 26.10 6.21 16.93
C GLU A 181 26.12 6.31 15.41
N PHE A 182 26.25 7.52 14.86
CA PHE A 182 26.32 7.75 13.42
C PHE A 182 27.58 7.14 12.78
N SER A 183 28.71 7.15 13.48
CA SER A 183 29.93 6.47 13.03
C SER A 183 29.79 4.94 13.06
N GLU A 184 29.14 4.41 14.10
CA GLU A 184 28.80 2.99 14.24
C GLU A 184 27.82 2.55 13.14
N MET A 185 26.79 3.33 12.84
CA MET A 185 25.86 3.04 11.73
C MET A 185 26.55 3.06 10.36
N ARG A 186 27.50 3.98 10.13
CA ARG A 186 28.24 4.03 8.86
C ARG A 186 29.17 2.83 8.69
N SER A 187 29.80 2.35 9.76
CA SER A 187 30.61 1.12 9.73
C SER A 187 29.75 -0.15 9.63
N HIS A 188 28.52 -0.11 10.17
CA HIS A 188 27.52 -1.17 10.10
C HIS A 188 26.49 -1.01 8.98
N ASN A 189 26.80 -0.24 7.92
CA ASN A 189 25.98 -0.18 6.69
C ASN A 189 26.12 -1.49 5.89
N ARG A 190 25.85 -2.61 6.59
CA ARG A 190 25.94 -3.96 6.11
C ARG A 190 24.73 -4.14 5.20
N LYS A 191 25.03 -4.54 3.97
CA LYS A 191 24.08 -5.29 3.12
C LYS A 191 23.32 -6.25 4.04
N ILE A 192 21.99 -6.35 3.88
CA ILE A 192 21.12 -7.27 4.63
C ILE A 192 21.92 -8.56 4.94
N PRO A 193 22.13 -8.90 6.23
CA PRO A 193 22.98 -10.03 6.63
C PRO A 193 22.62 -11.28 5.82
N ALA A 194 23.62 -12.11 5.49
CA ALA A 194 23.39 -13.30 4.67
C ALA A 194 22.30 -14.20 5.30
N ASP A 195 22.25 -14.27 6.62
CA ASP A 195 21.28 -15.07 7.35
C ASP A 195 19.89 -14.43 7.34
N ALA A 196 19.78 -13.11 7.41
CA ALA A 196 18.51 -12.42 7.19
C ALA A 196 18.00 -12.62 5.75
N LYS A 197 18.88 -12.66 4.75
CA LYS A 197 18.49 -12.99 3.35
C LYS A 197 18.05 -14.44 3.18
N LYS A 198 18.62 -15.38 3.96
CA LYS A 198 18.18 -16.79 3.98
C LYS A 198 16.81 -16.89 4.64
N LEU A 199 16.64 -16.27 5.81
CA LEU A 199 15.40 -16.22 6.57
C LEU A 199 14.23 -15.70 5.72
N ILE A 200 14.42 -14.60 4.97
CA ILE A 200 13.38 -14.02 4.09
C ILE A 200 12.95 -14.98 2.97
N LYS A 201 13.79 -15.95 2.59
CA LYS A 201 13.49 -16.95 1.55
C LYS A 201 12.86 -18.24 2.10
N GLU A 202 12.80 -18.41 3.42
CA GLU A 202 12.22 -19.58 4.05
C GLU A 202 10.69 -19.52 4.05
N GLU A 203 10.04 -20.68 4.05
CA GLU A 203 8.61 -20.75 4.33
C GLU A 203 8.32 -20.20 5.73
N ARG A 204 7.19 -19.47 5.85
CA ARG A 204 6.76 -18.81 7.09
C ARG A 204 7.81 -17.86 7.68
N ALA A 205 8.61 -17.21 6.83
CA ALA A 205 9.61 -16.22 7.24
C ALA A 205 9.04 -15.15 8.18
N LEU A 206 7.81 -14.69 7.95
CA LEU A 206 7.16 -13.65 8.75
C LEU A 206 6.88 -14.12 10.19
N ASP A 207 6.44 -15.37 10.37
CA ASP A 207 6.15 -15.94 11.69
C ASP A 207 7.44 -16.04 12.51
N LYS A 208 8.51 -16.55 11.89
CA LYS A 208 9.85 -16.64 12.50
C LYS A 208 10.43 -15.28 12.85
N ILE A 209 10.24 -14.29 11.99
CA ILE A 209 10.64 -12.90 12.26
C ILE A 209 9.85 -12.36 13.45
N GLY A 210 8.54 -12.60 13.50
CA GLY A 210 7.67 -12.20 14.60
C GLY A 210 8.12 -12.78 15.94
N GLU A 211 8.42 -14.08 15.98
CA GLU A 211 8.96 -14.76 17.17
C GLU A 211 10.29 -14.15 17.64
N LEU A 212 11.21 -13.84 16.71
CA LEU A 212 12.49 -13.20 17.04
C LEU A 212 12.31 -11.80 17.65
N PHE A 213 11.38 -11.00 17.13
CA PHE A 213 11.10 -9.68 17.70
C PHE A 213 10.46 -9.77 19.08
N LEU A 214 9.50 -10.69 19.28
CA LEU A 214 8.87 -10.93 20.57
C LEU A 214 9.87 -11.43 21.62
N ALA A 215 10.81 -12.30 21.23
CA ALA A 215 11.86 -12.79 22.10
C ALA A 215 12.88 -11.70 22.50
N SER A 216 13.05 -10.66 21.69
CA SER A 216 13.94 -9.52 21.96
C SER A 216 13.29 -8.38 22.77
N ALA A 217 11.97 -8.43 22.96
CA ALA A 217 11.19 -7.44 23.71
C ALA A 217 11.00 -7.81 25.21
N ILE A 218 11.66 -8.88 25.66
CA ILE A 218 11.78 -9.34 27.06
C ILE A 218 13.19 -9.01 27.54
#